data_AF-A0A4Y2LYA4-F1
#
_entry.id   AF-A0A4Y2LYA4-F1
#
_cell.length_a   1.000
_cell.length_b   1.000
_cell.length_c   1.000
_cell.angle_alpha   90.00
_cell.angle_beta   90.00
_cell.angle_gamma   90.00
#
_symmetry.space_group_name_H-M   'P 1'
#
loop_
_entity.id
_entity.type
_entity.pdbx_description
1 polymer ?
#
loop_
_entity_poly.entity_id
_entity_poly.type
_entity_poly.pdbx_seq_one_letter_code
_entity_poly.pdbx_strand_id
1 'polypeptide(L)'
;MGPKKVSGKVSAQKKMMSIELKREIIEKNEQGVRVADLARQYGRSTSTICTVLKRKESIKGITPAKGVTIIFKLRSSLHEKMEKLMMVWVTEKQLKGLNTGHHMREGTSDLR
;
A
#
# COMPACT_ATOMS: atom_id res chain seq x y z
N MET A 1 -27.40 34.08 -27.56
CA MET A 1 -26.59 33.44 -26.48
C MET A 1 -26.54 31.94 -26.78
N GLY A 2 -25.42 31.44 -27.29
CA GLY A 2 -25.28 30.03 -27.70
C GLY A 2 -25.10 29.09 -26.50
N PRO A 3 -25.50 27.81 -26.60
CA PRO A 3 -25.43 26.89 -25.48
C PRO A 3 -23.98 26.51 -25.18
N LYS A 4 -23.57 26.73 -23.93
CA LYS A 4 -22.23 26.47 -23.42
C LYS A 4 -22.02 24.97 -23.24
N LYS A 5 -21.18 24.38 -24.09
CA LYS A 5 -20.78 22.96 -24.04
C LYS A 5 -20.03 22.68 -22.72
N VAL A 6 -20.71 22.08 -21.74
CA VAL A 6 -20.05 21.53 -20.54
C VAL A 6 -19.41 20.21 -20.92
N SER A 7 -18.14 20.26 -21.32
CA SER A 7 -17.34 19.05 -21.55
C SER A 7 -17.16 18.34 -20.21
N GLY A 8 -17.95 17.29 -19.99
CA GLY A 8 -17.81 16.37 -18.87
C GLY A 8 -16.44 15.73 -18.93
N LYS A 9 -15.50 16.23 -18.12
CA LYS A 9 -14.17 15.66 -17.96
C LYS A 9 -14.34 14.30 -17.31
N VAL A 10 -14.39 13.24 -18.12
CA VAL A 10 -14.28 11.86 -17.64
C VAL A 10 -13.00 11.82 -16.82
N SER A 11 -13.16 11.73 -15.50
CA SER A 11 -12.02 11.71 -14.60
C SER A 11 -11.24 10.45 -14.96
N ALA A 12 -10.08 10.64 -15.63
CA ALA A 12 -9.20 9.53 -15.97
C ALA A 12 -8.90 8.82 -14.66
N GLN A 13 -9.49 7.64 -14.48
CA GLN A 13 -9.31 6.85 -13.26
C GLN A 13 -7.81 6.70 -13.08
N LYS A 14 -7.31 7.24 -11.97
CA LYS A 14 -5.89 7.28 -11.68
C LYS A 14 -5.42 5.83 -11.52
N LYS A 15 -4.91 5.23 -12.60
CA LYS A 15 -4.42 3.84 -12.61
C LYS A 15 -3.36 3.72 -11.52
N MET A 16 -3.74 3.13 -10.39
CA MET A 16 -2.89 2.99 -9.21
C MET A 16 -1.61 2.26 -9.60
N MET A 17 -0.49 2.70 -9.03
CA MET A 17 0.79 2.03 -9.19
C MET A 17 1.05 1.12 -8.00
N SER A 18 1.52 -0.09 -8.29
CA SER A 18 2.06 -1.00 -7.29
C SER A 18 3.31 -0.42 -6.64
N ILE A 19 3.69 -0.96 -5.48
CA ILE A 19 4.96 -0.61 -4.82
C ILE A 19 6.15 -1.03 -5.67
N GLU A 20 6.10 -2.22 -6.26
CA GLU A 20 7.18 -2.78 -7.07
C GLU A 20 7.52 -1.85 -8.23
N LEU A 21 6.51 -1.39 -8.96
CA LEU A 21 6.71 -0.46 -10.07
C LEU A 21 7.29 0.89 -9.61
N LYS A 22 6.93 1.36 -8.41
CA LYS A 22 7.53 2.57 -7.84
C LYS A 22 9.00 2.36 -7.49
N ARG A 23 9.37 1.19 -6.96
CA ARG A 23 10.75 0.82 -6.63
C ARG A 23 11.59 0.69 -7.90
N GLU A 24 11.07 0.05 -8.94
CA GLU A 24 11.73 -0.08 -10.25
C GLU A 24 12.03 1.28 -10.88
N ILE A 25 11.07 2.23 -10.84
CA ILE A 25 11.30 3.60 -11.33
C ILE A 25 12.41 4.31 -10.56
N ILE A 26 12.47 4.14 -9.23
CA ILE A 26 13.51 4.73 -8.40
C ILE A 26 14.88 4.14 -8.77
N GLU A 27 14.96 2.81 -8.91
CA GLU A 27 16.19 2.11 -9.29
C GLU A 27 16.70 2.56 -10.66
N LYS A 28 15.84 2.59 -11.68
CA LYS A 28 16.20 3.06 -13.03
C LYS A 28 16.66 4.52 -13.02
N ASN A 29 16.03 5.38 -12.20
CA ASN A 29 16.47 6.76 -12.05
C ASN A 29 17.84 6.86 -11.35
N GLU A 30 18.12 6.01 -10.35
CA GLU A 30 19.42 5.93 -9.67
C GLU A 30 20.53 5.39 -10.61
N GLN A 31 20.17 4.56 -11.59
CA GLN A 31 21.03 4.14 -12.69
C GLN A 31 21.27 5.22 -13.76
N GLY A 32 20.65 6.40 -13.61
CA GLY A 32 20.87 7.56 -14.50
C GLY A 32 19.85 7.73 -15.64
N VAL A 33 18.77 6.93 -15.68
CA VAL A 33 17.72 7.09 -16.70
C VAL A 33 16.97 8.41 -16.48
N ARG A 34 16.77 9.19 -17.54
CA ARG A 34 16.09 10.50 -17.46
C ARG A 34 14.59 10.33 -17.14
N VAL A 35 14.05 11.28 -16.38
CA VAL A 35 12.62 11.33 -16.03
C VAL A 35 11.69 11.30 -17.25
N ALA A 36 12.09 11.92 -18.36
CA ALA A 36 11.31 11.92 -19.59
C ALA A 36 11.22 10.53 -20.24
N ASP A 37 12.32 9.77 -20.23
CA ASP A 37 12.35 8.41 -20.75
C ASP A 37 11.57 7.45 -19.85
N LEU A 38 11.65 7.61 -18.53
CA LEU A 38 10.81 6.87 -17.57
C LEU A 38 9.32 7.16 -17.79
N ALA A 39 8.96 8.42 -18.00
CA ALA A 39 7.58 8.81 -18.29
C ALA A 39 7.05 8.11 -19.55
N ARG A 40 7.86 8.07 -20.62
CA ARG A 40 7.53 7.37 -21.87
C ARG A 40 7.44 5.85 -21.67
N GLN A 41 8.42 5.26 -21.00
CA GLN A 41 8.50 3.81 -20.78
C GLN A 41 7.30 3.26 -19.98
N TYR A 42 6.92 3.95 -18.90
CA TYR A 42 5.84 3.50 -18.02
C TYR A 42 4.47 4.08 -18.38
N GLY A 43 4.37 4.87 -19.46
CA GLY A 43 3.13 5.54 -19.87
C GLY A 43 2.58 6.48 -18.80
N ARG A 44 3.45 7.16 -18.05
CA ARG A 44 3.09 8.04 -16.93
C ARG A 44 3.46 9.49 -17.23
N SER A 45 2.77 10.42 -16.61
CA SER A 45 3.19 11.82 -16.68
C SER A 45 4.51 12.03 -15.94
N THR A 46 5.33 12.94 -16.44
CA THR A 46 6.59 13.37 -15.79
C THR A 46 6.35 13.80 -14.34
N SER A 47 5.24 14.49 -14.06
CA SER A 47 4.84 14.87 -12.70
C SER A 47 4.60 13.67 -11.78
N THR A 48 4.06 12.56 -12.32
CA THR A 48 3.86 11.32 -11.56
C THR A 48 5.20 10.68 -11.21
N ILE A 49 6.12 10.58 -12.19
CA ILE A 49 7.48 10.08 -11.97
C ILE A 49 8.20 10.93 -10.92
N CYS A 50 8.18 12.26 -11.05
CA CYS A 50 8.79 13.17 -10.09
C CYS A 50 8.20 13.00 -8.67
N THR A 51 6.89 12.76 -8.55
CA THR A 51 6.25 12.50 -7.25
C THR A 51 6.73 11.19 -6.61
N VAL A 52 6.96 10.15 -7.41
CA VAL A 52 7.54 8.88 -6.95
C VAL A 52 8.96 9.11 -6.44
N LEU A 53 9.80 9.82 -7.22
CA LEU A 53 11.18 10.11 -6.85
C LEU A 53 11.29 10.99 -5.60
N LYS A 54 10.41 11.99 -5.43
CA LYS A 54 10.35 12.80 -4.20
C LYS A 54 10.06 11.98 -2.94
N ARG A 55 9.35 10.86 -3.07
CA ARG A 55 8.98 9.96 -1.96
C ARG A 55 9.88 8.73 -1.88
N LYS A 56 11.06 8.74 -2.52
CA LYS A 56 11.93 7.57 -2.64
C LYS A 56 12.26 6.92 -1.30
N GLU A 57 12.63 7.69 -0.29
CA GLU A 57 13.01 7.17 1.03
C GLU A 57 11.84 6.45 1.70
N SER A 58 10.65 7.05 1.66
CA SER A 58 9.43 6.41 2.17
C SER A 58 9.09 5.13 1.40
N ILE A 59 9.30 5.11 0.08
CA ILE A 59 8.98 3.94 -0.76
C ILE A 59 9.97 2.79 -0.52
N LYS A 60 11.25 3.09 -0.27
CA LYS A 60 12.28 2.10 0.08
C LYS A 60 12.01 1.48 1.46
N GLY A 61 11.60 2.29 2.44
CA GLY A 61 11.32 1.84 3.81
C GLY A 61 10.02 1.05 4.00
N ILE A 62 9.11 1.04 3.03
CA ILE A 62 7.86 0.27 3.15
C ILE A 62 8.14 -1.21 2.93
N THR A 63 7.88 -2.05 3.93
CA THR A 63 7.84 -3.51 3.80
C THR A 63 6.38 -3.97 3.73
N PRO A 64 5.82 -4.22 2.54
CA PRO A 64 4.43 -4.67 2.42
C PRO A 64 4.28 -6.09 2.98
N ALA A 65 3.12 -6.36 3.58
CA ALA A 65 2.74 -7.74 3.91
C ALA A 65 2.59 -8.58 2.63
N LYS A 66 2.73 -9.90 2.75
CA LYS A 66 2.56 -10.83 1.63
C LYS A 66 1.20 -10.59 0.96
N GLY A 67 1.20 -10.37 -0.36
CA GLY A 67 -0.02 -10.10 -1.15
C GLY A 67 -0.42 -8.62 -1.28
N VAL A 68 0.21 -7.70 -0.55
CA VAL A 68 -0.10 -6.25 -0.65
C VAL A 68 0.72 -5.61 -1.76
N THR A 69 0.13 -5.46 -2.94
CA THR A 69 0.81 -4.87 -4.12
C THR A 69 0.62 -3.36 -4.23
N ILE A 70 -0.51 -2.83 -3.75
CA ILE A 70 -0.86 -1.41 -3.86
C ILE A 70 -0.95 -0.80 -2.46
N ILE A 71 -0.16 0.26 -2.24
CA ILE A 71 -0.24 1.06 -1.00
C ILE A 71 -0.65 2.49 -1.32
N PHE A 72 -1.71 2.91 -0.64
CA PHE A 72 -2.31 4.22 -0.76
C PHE A 72 -1.55 5.28 0.03
N LYS A 73 -1.69 6.55 -0.37
CA LYS A 73 -1.00 7.68 0.27
C LYS A 73 -1.41 7.90 1.74
N LEU A 74 -2.58 7.41 2.16
CA LEU A 74 -3.12 7.64 3.51
C LEU A 74 -2.50 6.72 4.58
N ARG A 75 -1.73 5.71 4.17
CA ARG A 75 -1.05 4.82 5.14
C ARG A 75 -0.02 5.65 5.91
N SER A 76 -0.38 5.98 7.16
CA SER A 76 0.46 6.74 8.08
C SER A 76 1.24 5.81 9.01
N SER A 77 2.24 6.34 9.70
CA SER A 77 2.99 5.61 10.73
C SER A 77 2.09 5.06 11.85
N LEU A 78 0.92 5.66 12.09
CA LEU A 78 -0.08 5.13 13.01
C LEU A 78 -0.63 3.77 12.55
N HIS A 79 -0.89 3.63 11.24
CA HIS A 79 -1.37 2.37 10.67
C HIS A 79 -0.30 1.28 10.80
N GLU A 80 0.97 1.62 10.58
CA GLU A 80 2.08 0.68 10.78
C GLU A 80 2.19 0.22 12.25
N LYS A 81 2.06 1.14 13.20
CA LYS A 81 2.03 0.82 14.64
C LYS A 81 0.85 -0.09 14.98
N MET A 82 -0.34 0.21 14.46
CA MET A 82 -1.55 -0.60 14.66
C MET A 82 -1.38 -2.01 14.07
N GLU A 83 -0.84 -2.15 12.87
CA GLU A 83 -0.61 -3.44 12.22
C GLU A 83 0.42 -4.29 12.96
N LYS A 84 1.51 -3.67 13.47
CA LYS A 84 2.48 -4.34 14.34
C LYS A 84 1.82 -4.86 15.61
N LEU A 85 0.98 -4.05 16.25
CA LEU A 85 0.25 -4.46 17.46
C LEU A 85 -0.74 -5.61 17.17
N MET A 86 -1.48 -5.52 16.06
CA MET A 86 -2.38 -6.60 15.62
C MET A 86 -1.61 -7.88 15.32
N MET A 87 -0.42 -7.81 14.70
CA MET A 87 0.44 -8.97 14.45
C MET A 87 0.85 -9.66 15.77
N VAL A 88 1.28 -8.90 16.77
CA VAL A 88 1.62 -9.45 18.10
C VAL A 88 0.40 -10.12 18.73
N TRP A 89 -0.74 -9.43 18.76
CA TRP A 89 -1.96 -9.96 19.36
C TRP A 89 -2.46 -11.23 18.65
N VAL A 90 -2.48 -11.25 17.32
CA VAL A 90 -2.87 -12.45 16.54
C VAL A 90 -1.89 -13.59 16.80
N THR A 91 -0.59 -13.32 16.85
CA THR A 91 0.44 -14.33 17.12
C THR A 91 0.27 -14.92 18.52
N GLU A 92 0.03 -14.08 19.54
CA GLU A 92 -0.25 -14.54 20.90
C GLU A 92 -1.50 -15.40 20.99
N LYS A 93 -2.57 -15.01 20.28
CA LYS A 93 -3.83 -15.78 20.24
C LYS A 93 -3.65 -17.10 19.49
N GLN A 94 -2.91 -17.12 18.38
CA GLN A 94 -2.60 -18.34 17.65
C GLN A 94 -1.70 -19.28 18.46
N LEU A 95 -0.69 -18.77 19.17
CA LEU A 95 0.15 -19.59 20.05
C LEU A 95 -0.66 -20.21 21.20
N LYS A 96 -1.58 -19.44 21.80
CA LYS A 96 -2.49 -19.96 22.84
C LYS A 96 -3.49 -20.96 22.26
N GLY A 97 -3.98 -20.74 21.03
CA GLY A 97 -4.87 -21.65 20.30
C GLY A 97 -4.20 -22.94 19.81
N LEU A 98 -2.93 -22.86 19.39
CA LEU A 98 -2.12 -24.01 18.96
C LEU A 98 -1.71 -24.89 20.15
N ASN A 99 -1.45 -24.29 21.32
CA ASN A 99 -1.26 -25.03 22.57
C ASN A 99 -2.57 -25.61 23.14
N THR A 100 -3.73 -25.22 22.62
CA THR A 100 -5.06 -25.73 23.04
C THR A 100 -5.78 -26.49 21.91
N GLY A 101 -5.02 -27.02 20.93
CA GLY A 101 -5.50 -28.08 20.03
C GLY A 101 -6.01 -29.33 20.76
N HIS A 102 -5.84 -29.39 22.07
CA HIS A 102 -6.66 -30.17 22.98
C HIS A 102 -7.15 -29.23 24.08
N HIS A 103 -8.45 -29.26 24.37
CA HIS A 103 -9.10 -28.59 25.51
C HIS A 103 -9.61 -27.15 25.29
N MET A 104 -10.65 -27.02 24.46
CA MET A 104 -11.74 -26.07 24.73
C MET A 104 -13.09 -26.78 24.50
N ARG A 105 -13.51 -27.54 25.50
CA ARG A 105 -14.92 -27.84 25.77
C ARG A 105 -15.06 -27.88 27.28
N GLU A 106 -15.46 -26.75 27.87
CA GLU A 106 -16.24 -26.59 29.11
C GLU A 106 -16.04 -25.17 29.67
N GLY A 107 -17.13 -24.58 30.16
CA GLY A 107 -17.09 -23.26 30.80
C GLY A 107 -18.22 -22.29 30.44
N THR A 108 -19.41 -22.77 30.08
CA THR A 108 -20.65 -21.96 30.18
C THR A 108 -21.66 -22.68 31.07
N SER A 109 -21.30 -22.86 32.34
CA SER A 109 -22.21 -23.32 33.38
C SER A 109 -21.78 -22.73 34.71
N ASP A 110 -22.02 -21.44 34.94
CA ASP A 110 -22.39 -20.95 36.27
C ASP A 110 -22.87 -19.50 36.21
N LEU A 111 -24.19 -19.37 36.13
CA LEU A 111 -24.94 -18.22 36.63
C LEU A 111 -26.25 -18.81 37.18
N ARG A 112 -26.18 -19.20 38.46
CA ARG A 112 -27.34 -19.30 39.34
C ARG A 112 -27.17 -18.29 40.45
#